data_AF-A0A4P6PZT3-F1
#
_entry.id   AF-A0A4P6PZT3-F1
#
_cell.length_a   1.000
_cell.length_b   1.000
_cell.length_c   1.000
_cell.angle_alpha   90.00
_cell.angle_beta   90.00
_cell.angle_gamma   90.00
#
_symmetry.space_group_name_H-M   'P 1'
#
loop_
_entity.id
_entity.type
_entity.pdbx_description
1 polymer ?
#
loop_
_entity_poly.entity_id
_entity_poly.type
_entity_poly.pdbx_seq_one_letter_code
_entity_poly.pdbx_strand_id
1 'polypeptide(L)'
;MTYSARPHARIREALAGAAARGVRVDVVVETLQGAGGAIGGAEPAAAFSGLDGVALWHWPAGLREQQTAKAHAKLAAADRRVLLVSSANLTQSGVSDNIEAGLLVRGGEAPRRIAEHVAELRTRGVLAPLYGGGHR
;
A
#
# COMPACT_ATOMS: atom_id res chain seq x y z
N MET A 1 11.72 -13.21 0.05
CA MET A 1 11.31 -11.85 -0.40
C MET A 1 9.90 -11.56 0.11
N THR A 2 9.65 -10.43 0.76
CA THR A 2 8.41 -10.22 1.55
C THR A 2 7.75 -8.85 1.32
N TYR A 3 8.07 -8.17 0.22
CA TYR A 3 7.58 -6.81 -0.10
C TYR A 3 7.32 -6.70 -1.61
N SER A 4 6.17 -7.20 -2.05
CA SER A 4 5.75 -7.14 -3.45
C SER A 4 4.26 -6.91 -3.56
N ALA A 5 3.85 -6.07 -4.50
CA ALA A 5 2.49 -5.99 -4.97
C ALA A 5 2.43 -6.63 -6.37
N ARG A 6 1.39 -7.43 -6.61
CA ARG A 6 1.11 -8.05 -7.90
C ARG A 6 -0.36 -7.79 -8.22
N PRO A 7 -0.73 -7.66 -9.52
CA PRO A 7 -2.12 -7.50 -9.90
C PRO A 7 -2.98 -8.62 -9.30
N HIS A 8 -4.06 -8.23 -8.63
CA HIS A 8 -5.08 -9.14 -8.13
C HIS A 8 -6.45 -8.59 -8.50
N ALA A 9 -7.22 -9.33 -9.31
CA ALA A 9 -8.46 -8.84 -9.92
C ALA A 9 -9.44 -8.28 -8.88
N ARG A 10 -9.78 -9.05 -7.85
CA ARG A 10 -10.73 -8.63 -6.79
C ARG A 10 -10.30 -7.37 -6.04
N ILE A 11 -9.01 -7.23 -5.72
CA ILE A 11 -8.49 -6.05 -5.03
C ILE A 11 -8.60 -4.84 -5.95
N ARG A 12 -8.19 -4.98 -7.22
CA ARG A 12 -8.29 -3.89 -8.21
C ARG A 12 -9.74 -3.46 -8.43
N GLU A 13 -10.66 -4.41 -8.59
CA GLU A 13 -12.11 -4.16 -8.70
C GLU A 13 -12.65 -3.41 -7.48
N ALA A 14 -12.28 -3.84 -6.26
CA ALA A 14 -12.73 -3.21 -5.02
C ALA A 14 -12.21 -1.78 -4.88
N LEU A 15 -10.93 -1.53 -5.20
CA LEU A 15 -10.34 -0.20 -5.17
C LEU A 15 -10.94 0.72 -6.23
N ALA A 16 -11.12 0.23 -7.46
CA ALA A 16 -11.79 0.98 -8.53
C ALA A 16 -13.23 1.35 -8.15
N GLY A 17 -13.99 0.39 -7.60
CA GLY A 17 -15.34 0.62 -7.14
C GLY A 17 -15.41 1.63 -5.99
N ALA A 18 -14.42 1.64 -5.08
CA ALA A 18 -14.33 2.65 -4.04
C ALA A 18 -14.04 4.04 -4.61
N ALA A 19 -13.06 4.17 -5.50
CA ALA A 19 -12.72 5.42 -6.16
C ALA A 19 -13.91 5.99 -6.96
N ALA A 20 -14.64 5.13 -7.69
CA ALA A 20 -15.84 5.52 -8.45
C ALA A 20 -16.97 6.07 -7.56
N ARG A 21 -17.01 5.70 -6.27
CA ARG A 21 -17.94 6.27 -5.27
C ARG A 21 -17.43 7.56 -4.64
N GLY A 22 -16.30 8.11 -5.11
CA GLY A 22 -15.66 9.29 -4.53
C GLY A 22 -14.89 9.01 -3.24
N VAL A 23 -14.63 7.75 -2.90
CA VAL A 23 -13.78 7.41 -1.75
C VAL A 23 -12.33 7.74 -2.09
N ARG A 24 -11.66 8.47 -1.19
CA ARG A 24 -10.23 8.72 -1.32
C ARG A 24 -9.45 7.41 -1.11
N VAL A 25 -8.78 6.94 -2.15
CA VAL A 25 -7.98 5.71 -2.10
C VAL A 25 -6.49 6.07 -2.19
N ASP A 26 -5.71 5.59 -1.24
CA ASP A 26 -4.26 5.66 -1.29
C ASP A 26 -3.65 4.28 -1.12
N VAL A 27 -2.64 4.01 -1.94
CA VAL A 27 -1.88 2.78 -1.86
C VAL A 27 -0.41 3.14 -1.71
N VAL A 28 0.21 2.61 -0.66
CA VAL A 28 1.65 2.70 -0.44
C VAL A 28 2.27 1.41 -0.97
N VAL A 29 3.23 1.53 -1.88
CA VAL A 29 3.98 0.40 -2.43
C VAL A 29 5.46 0.59 -2.20
N GLU A 30 6.17 -0.51 -1.99
CA GLU A 30 7.62 -0.54 -2.16
C GLU A 30 7.95 -0.52 -3.66
N THR A 31 9.09 0.04 -4.03
CA THR A 31 9.56 0.14 -5.42
C THR A 31 10.71 -0.80 -5.72
N LEU A 32 11.00 -1.09 -6.98
CA LEU A 32 12.21 -1.86 -7.34
C LEU A 32 13.49 -1.19 -6.82
N GLN A 33 13.58 0.14 -6.99
CA GLN A 33 14.69 0.94 -6.48
C GLN A 33 14.76 0.85 -4.95
N GLY A 34 13.64 1.11 -4.27
CA GLY A 34 13.57 1.06 -2.81
C GLY A 34 13.83 -0.32 -2.24
N ALA A 35 13.55 -1.40 -2.98
CA ALA A 35 13.88 -2.76 -2.59
C ALA A 35 15.37 -3.12 -2.73
N GLY A 36 16.14 -2.36 -3.52
CA GLY A 36 17.60 -2.55 -3.63
C GLY A 36 17.99 -3.96 -4.12
N GLY A 37 17.29 -4.47 -5.13
CA GLY A 37 17.54 -5.80 -5.72
C GLY A 37 16.87 -6.97 -4.98
N ALA A 38 16.24 -6.72 -3.83
CA ALA A 38 15.56 -7.77 -3.08
C ALA A 38 14.15 -8.11 -3.59
N ILE A 39 13.69 -7.45 -4.66
CA ILE A 39 12.58 -7.89 -5.53
C ILE A 39 12.95 -7.63 -6.98
N GLY A 40 12.35 -8.40 -7.90
CA GLY A 40 12.57 -8.27 -9.34
C GLY A 40 11.31 -8.49 -10.17
N GLY A 41 11.46 -8.28 -11.48
CA GLY A 41 10.35 -8.31 -12.45
C GLY A 41 9.68 -6.94 -12.60
N ALA A 42 8.36 -6.93 -12.82
CA ALA A 42 7.60 -5.69 -12.96
C ALA A 42 7.57 -4.87 -11.65
N GLU A 43 7.56 -3.54 -11.79
CA GLU A 43 7.39 -2.58 -10.70
C GLU A 43 6.12 -2.89 -9.89
N PRO A 44 6.19 -3.03 -8.55
CA PRO A 44 5.01 -3.30 -7.72
C PRO A 44 3.84 -2.33 -7.95
N ALA A 45 4.12 -1.08 -8.27
CA ALA A 45 3.10 -0.07 -8.59
C ALA A 45 2.23 -0.44 -9.79
N ALA A 46 2.74 -1.25 -10.73
CA ALA A 46 1.97 -1.73 -11.88
C ALA A 46 0.78 -2.63 -11.46
N ALA A 47 0.78 -3.16 -10.22
CA ALA A 47 -0.38 -3.83 -9.66
C ALA A 47 -1.63 -2.94 -9.60
N PHE A 48 -1.44 -1.61 -9.57
CA PHE A 48 -2.49 -0.60 -9.41
C PHE A 48 -2.54 0.40 -10.58
N SER A 49 -1.74 0.22 -11.63
CA SER A 49 -1.77 1.10 -12.80
C SER A 49 -3.12 1.01 -13.54
N GLY A 50 -3.60 2.15 -14.04
CA GLY A 50 -4.88 2.26 -14.75
C GLY A 50 -6.11 2.25 -13.83
N LEU A 51 -5.93 2.45 -12.53
CA LEU A 51 -7.04 2.67 -11.58
C LEU A 51 -7.21 4.17 -11.34
N ASP A 52 -8.18 4.78 -12.03
CA ASP A 52 -8.50 6.18 -11.84
C ASP A 52 -8.95 6.46 -10.40
N GLY A 53 -8.51 7.60 -9.85
CA GLY A 53 -8.84 8.00 -8.47
C GLY A 53 -8.04 7.26 -7.38
N VAL A 54 -7.07 6.41 -7.73
CA VAL A 54 -6.14 5.78 -6.78
C VAL A 54 -4.82 6.54 -6.74
N ALA A 55 -4.47 7.10 -5.58
CA ALA A 55 -3.19 7.76 -5.37
C ALA A 55 -2.11 6.75 -4.95
N LEU A 56 -1.00 6.70 -5.69
CA LEU A 56 0.13 5.83 -5.37
C LEU A 56 1.24 6.59 -4.66
N TRP A 57 1.75 5.97 -3.60
CA TRP A 57 2.79 6.51 -2.74
C TRP A 57 3.91 5.50 -2.57
N HIS A 58 5.11 6.00 -2.30
CA HIS A 58 6.25 5.17 -1.92
C HIS A 58 7.11 5.87 -0.87
N TRP A 59 7.94 5.11 -0.15
CA TRP A 59 8.98 5.67 0.72
C TRP A 59 10.29 5.78 -0.07
N PRO A 60 10.74 6.96 -0.52
CA PRO A 60 11.89 7.07 -1.41
C PRO A 60 13.18 6.60 -0.72
N ALA A 61 14.03 5.85 -1.43
CA ALA A 61 15.29 5.33 -0.88
C ALA A 61 16.21 6.45 -0.34
N GLY A 62 16.28 7.59 -1.03
CA GLY A 62 17.08 8.74 -0.62
C GLY A 62 16.55 9.50 0.61
N LEU A 63 15.33 9.20 1.08
CA LEU A 63 14.75 9.78 2.30
C LEU A 63 14.82 8.81 3.49
N ARG A 64 15.51 7.66 3.35
CA ARG A 64 15.65 6.67 4.42
C ARG A 64 16.95 6.92 5.18
N GLU A 65 16.88 6.93 6.51
CA GLU A 65 18.08 7.00 7.36
C GLU A 65 19.01 5.80 7.12
N GLN A 66 18.43 4.61 7.00
CA GLN A 66 19.14 3.38 6.67
C GLN A 66 18.77 2.95 5.26
N GLN A 67 19.76 2.86 4.35
CA GLN A 67 19.50 2.47 2.95
C GLN A 67 18.94 1.04 2.81
N THR A 68 19.16 0.21 3.83
CA THR A 68 18.63 -1.16 3.91
C THR A 68 17.18 -1.22 4.39
N ALA A 69 16.65 -0.15 5.02
CA ALA A 69 15.27 -0.10 5.49
C ALA A 69 14.30 -0.22 4.32
N LYS A 70 13.17 -0.92 4.52
CA LYS A 70 12.14 -1.18 3.51
C LYS A 70 10.75 -0.89 4.07
N ALA A 71 9.81 -0.51 3.21
CA ALA A 71 8.40 -0.47 3.59
C ALA A 71 7.87 -1.91 3.69
N HIS A 72 7.52 -2.36 4.90
CA HIS A 72 7.15 -3.76 5.16
C HIS A 72 5.75 -3.97 5.75
N ALA A 73 5.06 -2.89 6.08
CA ALA A 73 3.72 -2.98 6.62
C ALA A 73 2.76 -3.63 5.60
N LYS A 74 1.94 -4.55 6.09
CA LYS A 74 0.92 -5.27 5.31
C LYS A 74 -0.41 -5.02 5.98
N LEU A 75 -1.04 -3.92 5.58
CA LEU A 75 -2.25 -3.46 6.21
C LEU A 75 -3.18 -2.80 5.20
N ALA A 76 -4.46 -2.78 5.54
CA ALA A 76 -5.48 -1.99 4.87
C ALA A 76 -6.38 -1.37 5.92
N ALA A 77 -6.62 -0.06 5.84
CA ALA A 77 -7.50 0.65 6.74
C ALA A 77 -8.60 1.37 5.95
N ALA A 78 -9.83 1.36 6.48
CA ALA A 78 -10.98 2.02 5.88
C ALA A 78 -11.73 2.85 6.92
N ASP A 79 -12.11 4.08 6.54
CA ASP A 79 -12.94 5.02 7.29
C ASP A 79 -12.51 5.33 8.73
N ARG A 80 -11.24 5.02 9.08
CA ARG A 80 -10.76 5.02 10.47
C ARG A 80 -11.56 4.08 11.39
N ARG A 81 -12.28 3.10 10.84
CA ARG A 81 -13.17 2.18 11.56
C ARG A 81 -12.81 0.71 11.38
N VAL A 82 -12.12 0.36 10.30
CA VAL A 82 -11.71 -1.02 10.04
C VAL A 82 -10.23 -1.05 9.70
N LEU A 83 -9.51 -2.02 10.27
CA LEU A 83 -8.10 -2.28 10.00
C LEU A 83 -7.90 -3.77 9.80
N LEU A 84 -7.32 -4.14 8.68
CA LEU A 84 -6.71 -5.45 8.45
C LEU A 84 -5.20 -5.31 8.62
N VAL A 85 -4.59 -6.18 9.43
CA VAL A 85 -3.14 -6.42 9.47
C VAL A 85 -2.91 -7.87 9.03
N SER A 86 -1.93 -8.12 8.16
CA SER A 86 -1.64 -9.45 7.63
C SER A 86 -0.15 -9.80 7.74
N SER A 87 0.17 -11.09 7.82
CA SER A 87 1.53 -11.62 7.67
C SER A 87 2.07 -11.50 6.25
N ALA A 88 1.18 -11.46 5.25
CA ALA A 88 1.53 -11.45 3.84
C ALA A 88 1.13 -10.16 3.12
N ASN A 89 1.78 -9.96 1.97
CA ASN A 89 1.34 -8.96 1.02
C ASN A 89 0.01 -9.37 0.38
N LEU A 90 -0.76 -8.39 -0.06
CA LEU A 90 -2.04 -8.60 -0.73
C LEU A 90 -1.83 -9.01 -2.22
N THR A 91 -1.15 -10.14 -2.43
CA THR A 91 -0.93 -10.79 -3.74
C THR A 91 -1.84 -11.99 -3.91
N GLN A 92 -1.95 -12.55 -5.12
CA GLN A 92 -2.70 -13.81 -5.36
C GLN A 92 -2.29 -14.91 -4.37
N SER A 93 -0.98 -15.15 -4.24
CA SER A 93 -0.46 -16.17 -3.33
C SER A 93 -0.77 -15.87 -1.87
N GLY A 94 -0.59 -14.63 -1.42
CA GLY A 94 -0.87 -14.23 -0.03
C GLY A 94 -2.36 -14.21 0.33
N VAL A 95 -3.24 -14.05 -0.67
CA VAL A 95 -4.69 -14.01 -0.47
C VAL A 95 -5.32 -15.39 -0.60
N SER A 96 -4.81 -16.26 -1.48
CA SER A 96 -5.51 -17.50 -1.87
C SER A 96 -4.70 -18.79 -1.73
N ASP A 97 -3.38 -18.74 -1.84
CA ASP A 97 -2.58 -19.97 -2.00
C ASP A 97 -1.78 -20.33 -0.74
N ASN A 98 -1.38 -19.33 0.04
CA ASN A 98 -0.57 -19.51 1.24
C ASN A 98 -1.42 -19.62 2.51
N ILE A 99 -0.87 -20.31 3.51
CA ILE A 99 -1.35 -20.22 4.89
C ILE A 99 -0.80 -18.93 5.50
N GLU A 100 -1.68 -18.02 5.84
CA GLU A 100 -1.32 -16.70 6.36
C GLU A 100 -2.07 -16.38 7.66
N ALA A 101 -1.46 -15.55 8.49
CA ALA A 101 -2.07 -15.00 9.68
C ALA A 101 -2.59 -13.59 9.39
N GLY A 102 -3.75 -13.25 9.97
CA GLY A 102 -4.32 -11.91 9.84
C GLY A 102 -5.16 -11.53 11.04
N LEU A 103 -5.19 -10.24 11.34
CA LEU A 103 -6.03 -9.64 12.37
C LEU A 103 -6.94 -8.58 11.72
N LEU A 104 -8.25 -8.76 11.88
CA LEU A 104 -9.25 -7.79 11.46
C LEU A 104 -9.84 -7.08 12.69
N VAL A 105 -9.55 -5.80 12.83
CA VAL A 105 -10.04 -4.95 13.91
C VAL A 105 -11.18 -4.07 13.40
N ARG A 106 -12.28 -4.00 14.16
CA ARG A 106 -13.43 -3.13 13.90
C ARG A 106 -13.68 -2.21 15.09
N GLY A 107 -13.72 -0.91 14.84
CA GLY A 107 -13.89 0.13 15.86
C GLY A 107 -12.64 0.32 16.73
N GLY A 108 -12.78 1.21 17.72
CA GLY A 108 -11.71 1.56 18.65
C GLY A 108 -10.58 2.37 18.02
N GLU A 109 -9.49 2.47 18.78
CA GLU A 109 -8.38 3.39 18.48
C GLU A 109 -7.43 2.88 17.39
N ALA A 110 -7.30 1.57 17.21
CA ALA A 110 -6.28 1.01 16.31
C ALA A 110 -6.50 1.41 14.83
N PRO A 111 -7.71 1.28 14.23
CA PRO A 111 -7.93 1.74 12.86
C PRO A 111 -7.73 3.25 12.68
N ARG A 112 -8.11 4.05 13.69
CA ARG A 112 -7.92 5.50 13.70
C ARG A 112 -6.44 5.87 13.68
N ARG A 113 -5.66 5.33 14.62
CA ARG A 113 -4.23 5.62 14.77
C ARG A 113 -3.41 5.16 13.56
N ILE A 114 -3.72 4.02 12.96
CA ILE A 114 -3.02 3.58 11.75
C ILE A 114 -3.32 4.49 10.56
N ALA A 115 -4.57 4.87 10.35
CA ALA A 115 -4.92 5.80 9.27
C ALA A 115 -4.25 7.17 9.46
N GLU A 116 -4.20 7.67 10.70
CA GLU A 116 -3.50 8.92 11.04
C GLU A 116 -2.00 8.81 10.86
N HIS A 117 -1.39 7.70 11.29
CA HIS A 117 0.03 7.46 11.12
C HIS A 117 0.44 7.48 9.63
N VAL A 118 -0.29 6.77 8.77
CA VAL A 118 -0.02 6.80 7.32
C VAL A 118 -0.25 8.20 6.74
N ALA A 119 -1.28 8.92 7.20
CA ALA A 119 -1.51 10.29 6.78
C ALA A 119 -0.35 11.22 7.19
N GLU A 120 0.14 11.09 8.42
CA GLU A 120 1.28 11.85 8.94
C GLU A 120 2.56 11.59 8.14
N LEU A 121 2.85 10.32 7.82
CA LEU A 121 4.01 9.95 7.00
C LEU A 121 3.99 10.65 5.63
N ARG A 122 2.82 10.83 5.02
CA ARG A 122 2.68 11.61 3.78
C ARG A 122 2.85 13.10 4.01
N THR A 123 2.16 13.66 5.01
CA THR A 123 2.22 15.09 5.32
C THR A 123 3.64 15.54 5.64
N ARG A 124 4.43 14.68 6.30
CA ARG A 124 5.84 14.92 6.63
C ARG A 124 6.81 14.67 5.46
N GLY A 125 6.31 14.22 4.31
CA GLY A 125 7.14 13.90 3.15
C GLY A 125 7.97 12.62 3.28
N VAL A 126 7.71 11.79 4.30
CA VAL A 126 8.34 10.46 4.41
C VAL A 126 7.84 9.56 3.28
N LEU A 127 6.53 9.61 3.00
CA LEU A 127 5.93 9.01 1.81
C LEU A 127 5.75 10.09 0.75
N ALA A 128 6.29 9.85 -0.44
CA ALA A 128 6.15 10.72 -1.60
C ALA A 128 5.17 10.12 -2.62
N PRO A 129 4.45 10.95 -3.41
CA PRO A 129 3.71 10.47 -4.56
C PRO A 129 4.65 9.74 -5.53
N LEU A 130 4.28 8.55 -5.98
CA LEU A 130 5.13 7.76 -6.87
C LEU A 130 5.19 8.33 -8.29
N TYR A 131 4.10 8.95 -8.75
CA TYR A 131 4.06 9.71 -9.98
C TYR A 131 3.76 11.17 -9.61
N GLY A 132 4.74 12.05 -9.82
CA GLY A 132 4.59 13.47 -9.51
C GLY A 132 3.76 14.20 -10.57
N GLY A 133 2.58 14.69 -10.16
CA GLY A 133 1.96 15.93 -10.66
C GLY A 133 1.67 16.06 -12.15
N GLY A 134 0.65 15.37 -12.65
CA GLY A 134 0.07 15.63 -13.97
C GLY A 134 -1.41 15.28 -13.99
N HIS A 135 -2.22 16.24 -14.44
CA HIS A 135 -3.70 16.25 -14.49
C HIS A 135 -4.38 16.94 -13.30
N ARG A 136 -4.36 18.27 -13.37
CA ARG A 136 -5.53 19.09 -13.08
C ARG A 136 -6.62 18.80 -14.13
#